data_AF-A0AAI9WZ05-F1
#
_entry.id   AF-A0AAI9WZ05-F1
#
_cell.length_a   1.000
_cell.length_b   1.000
_cell.length_c   1.000
_cell.angle_alpha   90.00
_cell.angle_beta   90.00
_cell.angle_gamma   90.00
#
_symmetry.space_group_name_H-M   'P 1'
#
loop_
_entity.id
_entity.type
_entity.pdbx_description
1 polymer ?
#
loop_
_entity_poly.entity_id
_entity_poly.type
_entity_poly.pdbx_seq_one_letter_code
_entity_poly.pdbx_strand_id
1 'polypeptide(L)'
;MGGLFLTEDCGDELQDELQQVKEPVLKKRKIKQFADRDFGAANSETKEFANKGLAAIDSDSDSDSFSDSDWENVVFQPVTPIQQEWHESFNITLRSDDDDEEERKKKKKLKELILQKRQRISLQNLSIVSYILNAQHRNKLLSHKKVLKTLKHLLPKQLIKYYRNFNRSTTATATAAAAATEREQDQDKLLIYILKYLIKWFRKNFKHDSNGLRVLGYLPKRGSSNGSAAKLEDYFVNNAKPITNANELCKIIKRFQHNRDTGAQLFTALLRSLGLEARLVYSVPLLSTGKPIKFQPKLNKDIIRVNKDNDLLYPYFWTELVNPLNQSEVIVIETQCFLEEERQLIRLNRFDGKIENSYTGQYYPAQSQLCQMSMHYVLALSNNNAIIDVSSRYMKDISYRWFGKLDLRTESGRLALLMQSVLRIMNKDKTYTRYDNLELDGLRALAMHNYIIPKTFSAMKKSPNFVTPSTLRYNEVITPGIEPVKRIKLDGNGRTKEPVYFKKYVMVGKSDKQWKFFGRSIKLEEVDKPIKLTKATPRTIYNKRVFNQNQIYNPELNDVRLAGLAAAQY
;
A
#
# COMPACT_ATOMS: atom_id res chain seq x y z
N MET A 1 76.11 -8.20 -17.97
CA MET A 1 75.58 -8.48 -16.61
C MET A 1 76.32 -7.57 -15.65
N GLY A 2 75.62 -6.71 -14.90
CA GLY A 2 76.22 -5.73 -13.98
C GLY A 2 77.02 -4.59 -14.66
N GLY A 3 77.09 -3.37 -14.10
CA GLY A 3 76.28 -2.81 -13.01
C GLY A 3 76.92 -1.59 -12.34
N LEU A 4 76.16 -0.49 -12.19
CA LEU A 4 76.47 0.74 -11.43
C LEU A 4 77.62 1.62 -12.03
N PHE A 5 77.77 2.93 -11.77
CA PHE A 5 77.13 3.86 -10.82
C PHE A 5 76.81 5.26 -11.45
N LEU A 6 75.92 6.00 -10.77
CA LEU A 6 75.60 7.46 -10.74
C LEU A 6 76.45 8.50 -11.52
N THR A 7 75.76 9.50 -12.11
CA THR A 7 75.74 10.96 -11.75
C THR A 7 74.51 11.63 -12.42
N GLU A 8 73.63 12.38 -11.75
CA GLU A 8 73.59 13.81 -11.31
C GLU A 8 72.66 14.69 -12.18
N ASP A 9 72.20 15.82 -11.63
CA ASP A 9 71.14 16.68 -12.17
C ASP A 9 71.63 17.79 -13.11
N CYS A 10 70.86 18.06 -14.16
CA CYS A 10 70.48 19.41 -14.64
C CYS A 10 69.27 19.25 -15.59
N GLY A 11 68.35 20.21 -15.74
CA GLY A 11 68.41 21.60 -15.30
C GLY A 11 68.32 22.53 -16.51
N ASP A 12 67.35 23.45 -16.48
CA ASP A 12 67.23 24.62 -17.36
C ASP A 12 66.90 24.33 -18.87
N GLU A 13 66.13 25.16 -19.59
CA GLU A 13 65.34 26.33 -19.21
C GLU A 13 64.14 26.58 -20.17
N LEU A 14 63.23 27.46 -19.74
CA LEU A 14 62.49 28.55 -20.44
C LEU A 14 62.50 28.62 -22.01
N GLN A 15 61.47 29.10 -22.74
CA GLN A 15 60.32 29.95 -22.37
C GLN A 15 59.18 30.08 -23.43
N ASP A 16 58.07 30.73 -23.01
CA ASP A 16 57.09 31.57 -23.79
C ASP A 16 56.18 30.92 -24.87
N GLU A 17 54.95 31.39 -25.17
CA GLU A 17 53.93 32.29 -24.54
C GLU A 17 52.53 31.93 -25.15
N LEU A 18 51.30 32.36 -24.78
CA LEU A 18 50.61 33.22 -23.79
C LEU A 18 49.50 32.33 -23.12
N GLN A 19 48.85 32.59 -21.97
CA GLN A 19 47.97 33.69 -21.48
C GLN A 19 46.72 34.01 -22.34
N GLN A 20 45.52 34.33 -21.83
CA GLN A 20 44.93 34.39 -20.46
C GLN A 20 43.40 33.99 -20.59
N VAL A 21 42.37 34.24 -19.76
CA VAL A 21 42.08 35.17 -18.63
C VAL A 21 41.16 34.48 -17.57
N LYS A 22 41.66 34.37 -16.34
CA LYS A 22 41.02 34.46 -14.99
C LYS A 22 39.51 34.16 -14.73
N GLU A 23 39.28 33.36 -13.67
CA GLU A 23 38.19 33.53 -12.67
C GLU A 23 38.73 34.15 -11.34
N PRO A 24 37.88 34.72 -10.45
CA PRO A 24 38.30 35.28 -9.15
C PRO A 24 37.84 34.52 -7.87
N VAL A 25 38.79 33.79 -7.27
CA VAL A 25 39.10 33.62 -5.81
C VAL A 25 38.08 34.03 -4.72
N LEU A 26 37.86 33.14 -3.73
CA LEU A 26 37.71 33.50 -2.31
C LEU A 26 38.37 32.46 -1.35
N LYS A 27 38.60 32.79 -0.07
CA LYS A 27 39.77 32.28 0.71
C LYS A 27 39.49 31.29 1.87
N LYS A 28 40.24 30.17 1.83
CA LYS A 28 40.78 29.29 2.91
C LYS A 28 40.47 29.59 4.39
N ARG A 29 40.12 28.52 5.15
CA ARG A 29 40.76 28.02 6.43
C ARG A 29 39.83 26.99 7.11
N LYS A 30 40.30 25.94 7.81
CA LYS A 30 41.60 25.24 7.90
C LYS A 30 41.33 23.84 8.51
N ILE A 31 41.97 22.78 8.04
CA ILE A 31 41.87 21.41 8.61
C ILE A 31 43.25 20.97 9.13
N LYS A 32 43.29 20.13 10.18
CA LYS A 32 44.41 19.20 10.46
C LYS A 32 43.85 17.82 10.84
N GLN A 33 44.61 16.77 10.50
CA GLN A 33 44.23 15.36 10.67
C GLN A 33 44.82 14.76 11.96
N PHE A 34 44.30 13.60 12.37
CA PHE A 34 45.01 12.34 12.66
C PHE A 34 43.89 11.25 12.66
N ALA A 35 43.90 10.17 11.86
CA ALA A 35 44.85 9.06 11.64
C ALA A 35 44.40 7.78 12.37
N ASP A 36 44.63 6.62 11.75
CA ASP A 36 43.92 5.36 12.01
C ASP A 36 44.43 4.55 13.21
N ARG A 37 43.57 3.68 13.79
CA ARG A 37 43.88 2.24 14.02
C ARG A 37 42.71 1.38 14.52
N ASP A 38 42.98 0.08 14.44
CA ASP A 38 42.13 -1.12 14.45
C ASP A 38 41.29 -1.50 15.70
N PHE A 39 40.32 -2.39 15.42
CA PHE A 39 39.75 -3.48 16.23
C PHE A 39 39.58 -3.34 17.77
N GLY A 40 38.33 -3.45 18.22
CA GLY A 40 37.98 -3.80 19.60
C GLY A 40 36.47 -4.00 19.77
N ALA A 41 36.04 -5.01 20.54
CA ALA A 41 34.63 -5.28 20.80
C ALA A 41 34.30 -5.19 22.29
N ALA A 42 33.26 -4.43 22.66
CA ALA A 42 32.57 -4.59 23.95
C ALA A 42 31.19 -3.90 23.97
N ASN A 43 30.23 -4.62 24.58
CA ASN A 43 29.15 -4.19 25.47
C ASN A 43 28.41 -2.86 25.28
N SER A 44 27.08 -3.03 25.25
CA SER A 44 26.03 -2.14 25.76
C SER A 44 26.40 -1.21 26.92
N GLU A 45 26.03 0.06 26.79
CA GLU A 45 25.49 0.84 27.92
C GLU A 45 24.44 1.85 27.42
N THR A 46 23.17 1.63 27.75
CA THR A 46 22.06 2.54 27.39
C THR A 46 21.84 3.55 28.50
N LYS A 47 22.19 4.82 28.28
CA LYS A 47 21.86 5.90 29.23
C LYS A 47 20.42 6.38 29.03
N GLU A 48 19.60 6.17 30.05
CA GLU A 48 18.24 6.68 30.13
C GLU A 48 18.22 8.21 30.16
N PHE A 49 17.32 8.82 29.38
CA PHE A 49 16.83 10.16 29.68
C PHE A 49 15.46 10.04 30.32
N ALA A 50 15.44 10.07 31.66
CA ALA A 50 14.22 9.95 32.45
C ALA A 50 13.34 11.19 32.27
N ASN A 51 12.26 11.07 31.48
CA ASN A 51 11.27 12.13 31.31
C ASN A 51 10.02 11.80 32.14
N LYS A 52 9.87 12.46 33.30
CA LYS A 52 8.84 12.11 34.30
C LYS A 52 7.44 12.60 33.89
N GLY A 53 6.50 11.67 33.86
CA GLY A 53 5.20 11.84 34.52
C GLY A 53 4.28 12.96 34.04
N LEU A 54 3.79 12.87 32.80
CA LEU A 54 2.48 13.43 32.44
C LEU A 54 1.73 12.42 31.57
N ALA A 55 0.99 11.52 32.23
CA ALA A 55 0.22 10.47 31.59
C ALA A 55 -1.02 11.06 30.90
N ALA A 56 -0.86 11.53 29.67
CA ALA A 56 -1.97 11.88 28.80
C ALA A 56 -2.88 10.64 28.64
N ILE A 57 -4.11 10.72 29.16
CA ILE A 57 -5.09 9.64 29.06
C ILE A 57 -5.49 9.51 27.59
N ASP A 58 -4.87 8.53 26.91
CA ASP A 58 -5.07 8.26 25.49
C ASP A 58 -6.44 7.58 25.28
N SER A 59 -7.48 8.38 25.45
CA SER A 59 -8.89 8.04 25.30
C SER A 59 -9.29 7.90 23.83
N ASP A 60 -8.48 7.15 23.07
CA ASP A 60 -8.71 6.75 21.69
C ASP A 60 -9.81 5.67 21.65
N SER A 61 -11.00 6.09 22.07
CA SER A 61 -12.25 5.36 21.94
C SER A 61 -12.54 5.21 20.44
N ASP A 62 -12.09 4.09 19.87
CA ASP A 62 -12.29 3.70 18.48
C ASP A 62 -13.80 3.53 18.20
N SER A 63 -14.50 4.64 17.98
CA SER A 63 -15.93 4.72 17.67
C SER A 63 -16.29 4.20 16.26
N ASP A 64 -15.39 3.40 15.67
CA ASP A 64 -15.66 2.56 14.49
C ASP A 64 -16.53 1.35 14.86
N SER A 65 -16.70 1.06 16.16
CA SER A 65 -17.80 0.24 16.66
C SER A 65 -19.15 0.95 16.49
N PHE A 66 -19.60 1.08 15.24
CA PHE A 66 -20.97 0.65 14.94
C PHE A 66 -21.01 -0.84 15.28
N SER A 67 -21.54 -1.16 16.45
CA SER A 67 -21.59 -2.54 16.94
C SER A 67 -22.75 -3.28 16.27
N ASP A 68 -22.59 -4.58 16.04
CA ASP A 68 -23.75 -5.46 15.84
C ASP A 68 -24.75 -5.28 17.01
N SER A 69 -24.23 -5.07 18.23
CA SER A 69 -24.97 -4.79 19.46
C SER A 69 -25.70 -3.44 19.52
N ASP A 70 -25.53 -2.54 18.55
CA ASP A 70 -26.37 -1.33 18.48
C ASP A 70 -27.79 -1.68 17.97
N TRP A 71 -27.91 -2.69 17.09
CA TRP A 71 -29.18 -3.18 16.55
C TRP A 71 -30.01 -4.02 17.54
N GLU A 72 -29.40 -4.50 18.63
CA GLU A 72 -30.11 -5.24 19.69
C GLU A 72 -31.23 -4.44 20.36
N ASN A 73 -31.18 -3.12 20.23
CA ASN A 73 -32.03 -2.16 20.93
C ASN A 73 -33.29 -1.75 20.15
N VAL A 74 -33.57 -2.37 19.00
CA VAL A 74 -34.89 -2.25 18.36
C VAL A 74 -35.93 -2.93 19.27
N VAL A 75 -36.89 -2.13 19.73
CA VAL A 75 -38.00 -2.54 20.59
C VAL A 75 -39.19 -2.92 19.72
N PHE A 76 -39.53 -4.21 19.70
CA PHE A 76 -40.90 -4.63 19.46
C PHE A 76 -41.66 -4.45 20.78
N GLN A 77 -42.82 -3.78 20.77
CA GLN A 77 -43.61 -3.53 21.97
C GLN A 77 -44.42 -4.80 22.35
N PRO A 78 -44.24 -5.38 23.55
CA PRO A 78 -45.24 -6.24 24.18
C PRO A 78 -46.22 -5.35 24.97
N VAL A 79 -47.52 -5.50 24.73
CA VAL A 79 -48.55 -4.67 25.39
C VAL A 79 -49.10 -5.38 26.63
N THR A 80 -48.53 -5.09 27.81
CA THR A 80 -49.17 -5.31 29.13
C THR A 80 -48.49 -4.45 30.19
N PRO A 81 -49.23 -3.60 30.93
CA PRO A 81 -48.72 -3.01 32.17
C PRO A 81 -48.89 -3.99 33.34
N ILE A 82 -47.82 -4.21 34.10
CA ILE A 82 -47.90 -4.82 35.44
C ILE A 82 -47.48 -3.75 36.44
N GLN A 83 -48.38 -3.43 37.37
CA GLN A 83 -48.08 -2.58 38.51
C GLN A 83 -47.38 -3.43 39.58
N GLN A 84 -46.18 -3.03 40.00
CA GLN A 84 -45.58 -3.46 41.26
C GLN A 84 -44.92 -2.25 41.93
N GLU A 85 -44.96 -2.25 43.26
CA GLU A 85 -44.65 -1.10 44.11
C GLU A 85 -43.14 -0.89 44.28
N TRP A 86 -42.75 0.34 44.59
CA TRP A 86 -41.36 0.77 44.65
C TRP A 86 -40.97 1.13 46.09
N HIS A 87 -39.96 0.46 46.64
CA HIS A 87 -39.36 0.86 47.90
C HIS A 87 -37.82 1.03 47.80
N GLU A 88 -37.39 2.15 48.39
CA GLU A 88 -36.06 2.50 48.91
C GLU A 88 -34.91 2.96 47.98
N SER A 89 -34.22 4.00 48.45
CA SER A 89 -32.91 4.54 48.01
C SER A 89 -32.80 5.18 46.61
N PHE A 90 -33.69 6.13 46.28
CA PHE A 90 -33.46 7.09 45.20
C PHE A 90 -32.33 8.08 45.55
N ASN A 91 -31.07 7.71 45.29
CA ASN A 91 -29.92 8.59 45.50
C ASN A 91 -29.69 9.50 44.28
N ILE A 92 -30.34 10.67 44.27
CA ILE A 92 -30.25 11.64 43.16
C ILE A 92 -28.94 12.44 43.27
N THR A 93 -27.89 11.97 42.60
CA THR A 93 -26.71 12.80 42.32
C THR A 93 -27.07 13.92 41.34
N LEU A 94 -27.31 15.12 41.89
CA LEU A 94 -27.39 16.36 41.11
C LEU A 94 -26.03 16.62 40.44
N ARG A 95 -26.01 16.61 39.10
CA ARG A 95 -24.90 17.13 38.30
C ARG A 95 -24.95 18.66 38.29
N SER A 96 -23.80 19.30 38.12
CA SER A 96 -23.74 20.74 37.84
C SER A 96 -24.12 21.01 36.38
N ASP A 97 -24.60 22.23 36.10
CA ASP A 97 -24.78 22.69 34.71
C ASP A 97 -23.44 22.72 33.94
N ASP A 98 -22.32 22.96 34.64
CA ASP A 98 -20.96 22.92 34.09
C ASP A 98 -20.57 21.52 33.57
N ASP A 99 -20.88 20.45 34.32
CA ASP A 99 -20.63 19.06 33.91
C ASP A 99 -21.37 18.72 32.60
N ASP A 100 -22.62 19.16 32.49
CA ASP A 100 -23.45 18.90 31.31
C ASP A 100 -23.05 19.79 30.12
N GLU A 101 -22.56 21.02 30.33
CA GLU A 101 -21.99 21.87 29.27
C GLU A 101 -20.65 21.32 28.78
N GLU A 102 -19.79 20.83 29.68
CA GLU A 102 -18.60 20.01 29.38
C GLU A 102 -18.96 18.76 28.57
N GLU A 103 -19.95 17.97 28.98
CA GLU A 103 -20.38 16.78 28.25
C GLU A 103 -20.93 17.14 26.86
N ARG A 104 -21.63 18.27 26.74
CA ARG A 104 -22.14 18.82 25.47
C ARG A 104 -21.00 19.29 24.56
N LYS A 105 -19.96 19.94 25.09
CA LYS A 105 -18.71 20.30 24.38
C LYS A 105 -17.97 19.04 23.89
N LYS A 106 -17.79 18.03 24.76
CA LYS A 106 -17.17 16.73 24.44
C LYS A 106 -17.95 16.00 23.33
N LYS A 107 -19.28 15.93 23.43
CA LYS A 107 -20.18 15.37 22.40
C LYS A 107 -20.08 16.11 21.05
N LYS A 108 -20.02 17.46 21.04
CA LYS A 108 -19.83 18.25 19.80
C LYS A 108 -18.49 17.91 19.12
N LYS A 109 -17.38 17.89 19.88
CA LYS A 109 -16.03 17.57 19.38
C LYS A 109 -15.95 16.16 18.78
N LEU A 110 -16.56 15.17 19.43
CA LEU A 110 -16.64 13.80 18.91
C LEU A 110 -17.41 13.72 17.59
N LYS A 111 -18.55 14.42 17.46
CA LYS A 111 -19.32 14.49 16.21
C LYS A 111 -18.50 15.09 15.06
N GLU A 112 -17.71 16.14 15.31
CA GLU A 112 -16.83 16.71 14.26
C GLU A 112 -15.74 15.72 13.84
N LEU A 113 -15.08 15.04 14.79
CA LEU A 113 -14.05 14.04 14.49
C LEU A 113 -14.59 12.87 13.64
N ILE A 114 -15.80 12.40 13.95
CA ILE A 114 -16.50 11.37 13.15
C ILE A 114 -16.81 11.89 11.74
N LEU A 115 -17.29 13.14 11.61
CA LEU A 115 -17.58 13.75 10.30
C LEU A 115 -16.31 13.89 9.45
N GLN A 116 -15.23 14.43 10.02
CA GLN A 116 -13.94 14.54 9.34
C GLN A 116 -13.40 13.16 8.92
N LYS A 117 -13.57 12.12 9.75
CA LYS A 117 -13.14 10.76 9.41
C LYS A 117 -13.96 10.18 8.25
N ARG A 118 -15.28 10.35 8.26
CA ARG A 118 -16.16 9.97 7.14
C ARG A 118 -15.76 10.68 5.84
N GLN A 119 -15.45 11.98 5.89
CA GLN A 119 -14.96 12.74 4.72
C GLN A 119 -13.66 12.14 4.15
N ARG A 120 -12.70 11.74 5.00
CA ARG A 120 -11.45 11.08 4.55
C ARG A 120 -11.72 9.72 3.89
N ILE A 121 -12.61 8.90 4.45
CA ILE A 121 -13.02 7.61 3.87
C ILE A 121 -13.69 7.82 2.50
N SER A 122 -14.64 8.76 2.40
CA SER A 122 -15.31 9.08 1.13
C SER A 122 -14.33 9.57 0.06
N LEU A 123 -13.36 10.41 0.44
CA LEU A 123 -12.31 10.86 -0.49
C LEU A 123 -11.44 9.69 -0.95
N GLN A 124 -10.99 8.82 -0.04
CA GLN A 124 -10.18 7.64 -0.37
C GLN A 124 -10.92 6.69 -1.33
N ASN A 125 -12.22 6.46 -1.12
CA ASN A 125 -13.06 5.66 -1.99
C ASN A 125 -13.22 6.27 -3.40
N LEU A 126 -13.48 7.59 -3.46
CA LEU A 126 -13.56 8.33 -4.72
C LEU A 126 -12.22 8.34 -5.47
N SER A 127 -11.09 8.47 -4.76
CA SER A 127 -9.75 8.36 -5.31
C SER A 127 -9.49 7.02 -5.99
N ILE A 128 -9.88 5.88 -5.40
CA ILE A 128 -9.75 4.56 -6.05
C ILE A 128 -10.43 4.55 -7.42
N VAL A 129 -11.71 4.93 -7.48
CA VAL A 129 -12.49 4.92 -8.72
C VAL A 129 -11.86 5.87 -9.76
N SER A 130 -11.51 7.08 -9.33
CA SER A 130 -10.97 8.13 -10.21
C SER A 130 -9.60 7.75 -10.79
N TYR A 131 -8.70 7.21 -9.96
CA TYR A 131 -7.37 6.80 -10.40
C TYR A 131 -7.40 5.57 -11.32
N ILE A 132 -8.29 4.60 -11.08
CA ILE A 132 -8.41 3.41 -11.93
C ILE A 132 -9.01 3.77 -13.30
N LEU A 133 -10.07 4.59 -13.35
CA LEU A 133 -10.64 5.07 -14.61
C LEU A 133 -9.62 5.84 -15.45
N ASN A 134 -8.86 6.75 -14.82
CA ASN A 134 -7.78 7.48 -15.49
C ASN A 134 -6.66 6.56 -15.98
N ALA A 135 -6.23 5.59 -15.17
CA ALA A 135 -5.21 4.61 -15.56
C ALA A 135 -5.68 3.73 -16.73
N GLN A 136 -6.92 3.23 -16.69
CA GLN A 136 -7.51 2.43 -17.76
C GLN A 136 -7.65 3.23 -19.07
N HIS A 137 -8.08 4.49 -18.99
CA HIS A 137 -8.14 5.38 -20.16
C HIS A 137 -6.73 5.65 -20.72
N ARG A 138 -5.76 5.98 -19.86
CA ARG A 138 -4.37 6.21 -20.27
C ARG A 138 -3.76 4.98 -20.92
N ASN A 139 -3.96 3.79 -20.35
CA ASN A 139 -3.44 2.54 -20.89
C ASN A 139 -4.05 2.19 -22.26
N LYS A 140 -5.34 2.50 -22.49
CA LYS A 140 -5.97 2.43 -23.83
C LYS A 140 -5.32 3.40 -24.84
N LEU A 141 -4.96 4.61 -24.43
CA LEU A 141 -4.23 5.56 -25.30
C LEU A 141 -2.80 5.09 -25.61
N LEU A 142 -2.07 4.55 -24.62
CA LEU A 142 -0.71 4.04 -24.79
C LEU A 142 -0.64 2.86 -25.75
N SER A 143 -1.64 1.97 -25.74
CA SER A 143 -1.76 0.83 -26.66
C SER A 143 -2.31 1.20 -28.06
N HIS A 144 -2.59 2.47 -28.34
CA HIS A 144 -3.21 2.89 -29.60
C HIS A 144 -2.25 2.76 -30.81
N LYS A 145 -2.72 2.19 -31.94
CA LYS A 145 -1.90 1.88 -33.13
C LYS A 145 -1.04 3.07 -33.62
N LYS A 146 -1.56 4.31 -33.62
CA LYS A 146 -0.79 5.51 -34.02
C LYS A 146 0.34 5.84 -33.04
N VAL A 147 0.12 5.64 -31.74
CA VAL A 147 1.09 5.91 -30.65
C VAL A 147 2.24 4.92 -30.74
N LEU A 148 1.90 3.62 -30.82
CA LEU A 148 2.88 2.54 -30.99
C LEU A 148 3.72 2.71 -32.28
N LYS A 149 3.09 3.04 -33.42
CA LYS A 149 3.83 3.32 -34.67
C LYS A 149 4.79 4.50 -34.50
N THR A 150 4.37 5.58 -33.85
CA THR A 150 5.22 6.77 -33.64
C THR A 150 6.43 6.46 -32.74
N LEU A 151 6.23 5.72 -31.64
CA LEU A 151 7.32 5.25 -30.76
C LEU A 151 8.31 4.35 -31.51
N LYS A 152 7.82 3.40 -32.31
CA LYS A 152 8.67 2.49 -33.09
C LYS A 152 9.56 3.22 -34.11
N HIS A 153 9.11 4.38 -34.61
CA HIS A 153 9.89 5.21 -35.54
C HIS A 153 11.00 6.03 -34.86
N LEU A 154 10.99 6.21 -33.53
CA LEU A 154 12.10 6.86 -32.81
C LEU A 154 13.29 5.91 -32.58
N LEU A 155 13.07 4.59 -32.60
CA LEU A 155 14.10 3.62 -32.24
C LEU A 155 15.20 3.52 -33.31
N PRO A 156 16.49 3.44 -32.91
CA PRO A 156 17.61 3.28 -33.86
C PRO A 156 17.43 2.05 -34.77
N LYS A 157 17.64 2.23 -36.08
CA LYS A 157 17.52 1.16 -37.09
C LYS A 157 18.33 -0.10 -36.73
N GLN A 158 19.51 0.08 -36.11
CA GLN A 158 20.38 -1.00 -35.68
C GLN A 158 19.80 -1.80 -34.50
N LEU A 159 19.19 -1.13 -33.51
CA LEU A 159 18.47 -1.80 -32.42
C LEU A 159 17.27 -2.60 -32.95
N ILE A 160 16.54 -2.04 -33.92
CA ILE A 160 15.44 -2.74 -34.60
C ILE A 160 15.97 -3.98 -35.35
N LYS A 161 17.18 -3.95 -35.93
CA LYS A 161 17.84 -5.13 -36.53
C LYS A 161 18.14 -6.20 -35.47
N TYR A 162 18.76 -5.84 -34.34
CA TYR A 162 19.04 -6.80 -33.25
C TYR A 162 17.75 -7.41 -32.67
N TYR A 163 16.72 -6.60 -32.42
CA TYR A 163 15.43 -7.11 -31.92
C TYR A 163 14.71 -8.03 -32.93
N ARG A 164 14.79 -7.74 -34.24
CA ARG A 164 14.27 -8.65 -35.28
C ARG A 164 15.01 -9.98 -35.31
N ASN A 165 16.32 -9.99 -35.06
CA ASN A 165 17.08 -11.24 -34.98
C ASN A 165 16.63 -12.06 -33.77
N PHE A 166 16.57 -11.44 -32.58
CA PHE A 166 16.03 -12.05 -31.36
C PHE A 166 14.62 -12.66 -31.57
N ASN A 167 13.70 -11.89 -32.15
CA ASN A 167 12.32 -12.33 -32.38
C ASN A 167 12.17 -13.39 -33.49
N ARG A 168 13.22 -13.63 -34.30
CA ARG A 168 13.30 -14.75 -35.26
C ARG A 168 13.89 -15.99 -34.60
N SER A 169 14.92 -15.84 -33.76
CA SER A 169 15.49 -16.98 -33.03
C SER A 169 14.51 -17.59 -32.03
N THR A 170 13.65 -16.78 -31.38
CA THR A 170 12.61 -17.28 -30.47
C THR A 170 11.45 -18.00 -31.16
N THR A 171 11.11 -17.62 -32.39
CA THR A 171 10.06 -18.33 -33.16
C THR A 171 10.57 -19.63 -33.81
N ALA A 172 11.89 -19.75 -34.04
CA ALA A 172 12.50 -20.97 -34.57
C ALA A 172 12.78 -22.05 -33.51
N THR A 173 13.01 -21.70 -32.24
CA THR A 173 13.46 -22.64 -31.20
C THR A 173 12.40 -23.62 -30.69
N ALA A 174 11.13 -23.47 -31.05
CA ALA A 174 10.03 -24.34 -30.59
C ALA A 174 10.06 -25.80 -31.10
N THR A 175 11.16 -26.25 -31.72
CA THR A 175 11.23 -27.52 -32.49
C THR A 175 12.46 -28.39 -32.22
N ALA A 176 13.41 -28.01 -31.35
CA ALA A 176 14.63 -28.78 -31.12
C ALA A 176 15.10 -28.75 -29.64
N ALA A 177 15.16 -29.92 -28.99
CA ALA A 177 15.30 -30.03 -27.54
C ALA A 177 16.74 -30.01 -26.99
N ALA A 178 17.70 -30.68 -27.64
CA ALA A 178 19.02 -30.93 -27.03
C ALA A 178 19.95 -29.70 -27.04
N ALA A 179 19.93 -28.90 -28.10
CA ALA A 179 20.73 -27.67 -28.22
C ALA A 179 19.98 -26.41 -27.72
N ALA A 180 19.00 -26.58 -26.82
CA ALA A 180 18.13 -25.50 -26.37
C ALA A 180 18.81 -24.62 -25.31
N THR A 181 19.36 -25.20 -24.25
CA THR A 181 19.74 -24.47 -23.02
C THR A 181 20.80 -23.40 -23.22
N GLU A 182 21.89 -23.67 -23.96
CA GLU A 182 22.92 -22.67 -24.25
C GLU A 182 22.38 -21.53 -25.12
N ARG A 183 21.54 -21.86 -26.12
CA ARG A 183 20.90 -20.88 -27.01
C ARG A 183 19.85 -20.04 -26.27
N GLU A 184 19.16 -20.62 -25.30
CA GLU A 184 18.22 -19.92 -24.41
C GLU A 184 18.96 -18.91 -23.53
N GLN A 185 20.10 -19.31 -22.95
CA GLN A 185 20.98 -18.39 -22.20
C GLN A 185 21.50 -17.25 -23.08
N ASP A 186 21.89 -17.50 -24.33
CA ASP A 186 22.34 -16.44 -25.25
C ASP A 186 21.20 -15.53 -25.74
N GLN A 187 19.99 -16.08 -25.93
CA GLN A 187 18.79 -15.29 -26.20
C GLN A 187 18.42 -14.41 -25.00
N ASP A 188 18.58 -14.92 -23.77
CA ASP A 188 18.35 -14.16 -22.54
C ASP A 188 19.39 -13.03 -22.35
N LYS A 189 20.69 -13.32 -22.54
CA LYS A 189 21.75 -12.30 -22.59
C LYS A 189 21.42 -11.19 -23.60
N LEU A 190 20.95 -11.56 -24.80
CA LEU A 190 20.55 -10.62 -25.84
C LEU A 190 19.30 -9.80 -25.46
N LEU A 191 18.28 -10.42 -24.83
CA LEU A 191 17.10 -9.74 -24.31
C LEU A 191 17.50 -8.70 -23.24
N ILE A 192 18.28 -9.10 -22.24
CA ILE A 192 18.74 -8.23 -21.17
C ILE A 192 19.63 -7.09 -21.71
N TYR A 193 20.47 -7.36 -22.72
CA TYR A 193 21.23 -6.32 -23.43
C TYR A 193 20.30 -5.31 -24.13
N ILE A 194 19.29 -5.78 -24.88
CA ILE A 194 18.31 -4.91 -25.56
C ILE A 194 17.53 -4.06 -24.55
N LEU A 195 17.14 -4.62 -23.41
CA LEU A 195 16.43 -3.90 -22.35
C LEU A 195 17.33 -2.86 -21.67
N LYS A 196 18.57 -3.21 -21.28
CA LYS A 196 19.54 -2.26 -20.74
C LYS A 196 19.88 -1.14 -21.73
N TYR A 197 20.01 -1.45 -23.02
CA TYR A 197 20.16 -0.44 -24.07
C TYR A 197 18.95 0.49 -24.14
N LEU A 198 17.72 -0.06 -24.16
CA LEU A 198 16.48 0.73 -24.19
C LEU A 198 16.34 1.66 -22.98
N ILE A 199 16.66 1.19 -21.77
CA ILE A 199 16.64 1.99 -20.55
C ILE A 199 17.62 3.17 -20.66
N LYS A 200 18.89 2.91 -21.01
CA LYS A 200 19.92 3.95 -21.13
C LYS A 200 19.63 4.92 -22.29
N TRP A 201 19.12 4.42 -23.42
CA TRP A 201 18.68 5.24 -24.55
C TRP A 201 17.49 6.14 -24.19
N PHE A 202 16.48 5.61 -23.49
CA PHE A 202 15.32 6.41 -23.08
C PHE A 202 15.74 7.50 -22.10
N ARG A 203 16.53 7.16 -21.07
CA ARG A 203 17.07 8.10 -20.07
C ARG A 203 17.95 9.19 -20.67
N LYS A 204 18.79 8.86 -21.65
CA LYS A 204 19.64 9.85 -22.33
C LYS A 204 18.81 10.88 -23.11
N ASN A 205 17.77 10.42 -23.82
CA ASN A 205 17.07 11.25 -24.80
C ASN A 205 15.80 11.95 -24.23
N PHE A 206 15.02 11.29 -23.37
CA PHE A 206 13.79 11.85 -22.81
C PHE A 206 14.10 12.92 -21.76
N LYS A 207 13.49 14.11 -21.86
CA LYS A 207 13.72 15.21 -20.90
C LYS A 207 12.44 15.65 -20.19
N HIS A 208 12.56 15.99 -18.92
CA HIS A 208 11.45 16.49 -18.11
C HIS A 208 11.26 18.00 -18.31
N ASP A 209 10.18 18.41 -18.99
CA ASP A 209 9.80 19.83 -19.16
C ASP A 209 8.76 20.32 -18.12
N SER A 210 8.18 19.38 -17.37
CA SER A 210 7.01 19.58 -16.51
C SER A 210 7.03 18.60 -15.34
N ASN A 211 6.17 18.82 -14.34
CA ASN A 211 6.10 18.03 -13.12
C ASN A 211 4.98 16.96 -13.15
N GLY A 212 5.17 15.89 -12.39
CA GLY A 212 4.28 14.74 -12.25
C GLY A 212 3.21 14.88 -11.17
N LEU A 213 2.56 13.75 -10.88
CA LEU A 213 1.58 13.60 -9.81
C LEU A 213 2.26 13.78 -8.44
N ARG A 214 1.61 14.49 -7.52
CA ARG A 214 2.20 14.84 -6.21
C ARG A 214 1.16 14.75 -5.10
N VAL A 215 1.03 13.57 -4.50
CA VAL A 215 0.05 13.27 -3.44
C VAL A 215 0.80 12.86 -2.19
N LEU A 216 1.01 13.82 -1.28
CA LEU A 216 1.83 13.67 -0.07
C LEU A 216 0.99 13.83 1.21
N GLY A 217 -0.13 14.54 1.15
CA GLY A 217 -1.09 14.67 2.25
C GLY A 217 -2.41 15.33 1.84
N TYR A 218 -3.26 15.60 2.83
CA TYR A 218 -4.49 16.37 2.65
C TYR A 218 -4.17 17.87 2.50
N LEU A 219 -5.02 18.61 1.78
CA LEU A 219 -4.97 20.07 1.85
C LEU A 219 -5.33 20.54 3.27
N PRO A 220 -4.65 21.56 3.83
CA PRO A 220 -5.06 22.18 5.09
C PRO A 220 -6.42 22.86 4.95
N LYS A 221 -7.21 22.91 6.04
CA LYS A 221 -8.50 23.62 6.07
C LYS A 221 -8.27 25.10 5.69
N ARG A 222 -9.08 25.63 4.76
CA ARG A 222 -9.09 27.07 4.42
C ARG A 222 -9.33 27.89 5.70
N GLY A 223 -8.47 28.87 5.96
CA GLY A 223 -8.60 29.81 7.09
C GLY A 223 -7.81 29.48 8.37
N SER A 224 -7.13 28.34 8.48
CA SER A 224 -6.47 27.93 9.75
C SER A 224 -5.16 28.67 10.09
N SER A 225 -4.70 29.61 9.27
CA SER A 225 -3.53 30.46 9.54
C SER A 225 -3.61 31.76 8.73
N ASN A 226 -3.67 32.90 9.42
CA ASN A 226 -3.55 34.28 8.91
C ASN A 226 -4.26 34.60 7.57
N GLY A 227 -5.56 34.88 7.66
CA GLY A 227 -6.29 35.79 6.77
C GLY A 227 -6.54 35.38 5.32
N SER A 228 -5.88 34.34 4.80
CA SER A 228 -5.98 33.94 3.38
C SER A 228 -6.37 32.49 3.20
N ALA A 229 -7.29 32.23 2.27
CA ALA A 229 -7.66 30.88 1.90
C ALA A 229 -6.54 30.23 1.08
N ALA A 230 -6.09 29.05 1.49
CA ALA A 230 -5.11 28.23 0.77
C ALA A 230 -5.50 28.06 -0.72
N LYS A 231 -4.68 28.62 -1.62
CA LYS A 231 -4.85 28.47 -3.08
C LYS A 231 -4.31 27.12 -3.52
N LEU A 232 -4.96 26.47 -4.48
CA LEU A 232 -4.58 25.12 -4.94
C LEU A 232 -3.16 25.10 -5.55
N GLU A 233 -2.79 26.19 -6.21
CA GLU A 233 -1.47 26.47 -6.82
C GLU A 233 -0.30 26.52 -5.81
N ASP A 234 -0.58 26.63 -4.51
CA ASP A 234 0.45 26.60 -3.47
C ASP A 234 0.78 25.17 -3.01
N TYR A 235 0.04 24.17 -3.52
CA TYR A 235 0.11 22.76 -3.08
C TYR A 235 0.19 21.75 -4.24
N PHE A 236 -0.22 22.15 -5.46
CA PHE A 236 -0.13 21.34 -6.68
C PHE A 236 0.46 22.11 -7.86
N VAL A 237 1.32 21.45 -8.63
CA VAL A 237 1.95 22.00 -9.82
C VAL A 237 1.03 21.77 -11.02
N ASN A 238 0.73 22.82 -11.80
CA ASN A 238 -0.10 22.75 -13.00
C ASN A 238 0.65 23.23 -14.25
N ASN A 239 1.83 22.64 -14.51
CA ASN A 239 2.69 22.98 -15.67
C ASN A 239 2.77 21.87 -16.74
N ALA A 240 2.23 20.68 -16.46
CA ALA A 240 2.14 19.58 -17.41
C ALA A 240 0.96 19.79 -18.37
N LYS A 241 1.15 19.51 -19.67
CA LYS A 241 0.08 19.68 -20.67
C LYS A 241 -0.93 18.52 -20.55
N PRO A 242 -2.25 18.78 -20.43
CA PRO A 242 -3.24 17.71 -20.36
C PRO A 242 -3.22 16.80 -21.59
N ILE A 243 -3.18 15.48 -21.35
CA ILE A 243 -3.13 14.47 -22.41
C ILE A 243 -4.49 13.78 -22.51
N THR A 244 -5.34 14.28 -23.40
CA THR A 244 -6.74 13.83 -23.57
C THR A 244 -6.92 12.78 -24.66
N ASN A 245 -5.96 12.65 -25.59
CA ASN A 245 -6.10 11.80 -26.77
C ASN A 245 -4.75 11.33 -27.34
N ALA A 246 -4.82 10.40 -28.30
CA ALA A 246 -3.65 9.77 -28.91
C ALA A 246 -2.81 10.72 -29.78
N ASN A 247 -3.37 11.81 -30.31
CA ASN A 247 -2.60 12.78 -31.11
C ASN A 247 -1.71 13.65 -30.20
N GLU A 248 -2.16 14.02 -29.00
CA GLU A 248 -1.31 14.70 -28.01
C GLU A 248 -0.16 13.82 -27.53
N LEU A 249 -0.40 12.52 -27.30
CA LEU A 249 0.69 11.57 -27.08
C LEU A 249 1.68 11.57 -28.24
N CYS A 250 1.21 11.51 -29.50
CA CYS A 250 2.10 11.57 -30.67
C CYS A 250 2.91 12.88 -30.76
N LYS A 251 2.35 14.03 -30.35
CA LYS A 251 3.11 15.30 -30.26
C LYS A 251 4.18 15.24 -29.16
N ILE A 252 3.85 14.70 -27.99
CA ILE A 252 4.79 14.50 -26.87
C ILE A 252 5.91 13.55 -27.27
N ILE A 253 5.60 12.45 -27.95
CA ILE A 253 6.58 11.49 -28.47
C ILE A 253 7.51 12.17 -29.48
N LYS A 254 6.98 12.99 -30.39
CA LYS A 254 7.80 13.76 -31.36
C LYS A 254 8.73 14.78 -30.71
N ARG A 255 8.31 15.45 -29.63
CA ARG A 255 9.20 16.31 -28.81
C ARG A 255 10.15 15.52 -27.92
N PHE A 256 9.77 14.30 -27.57
CA PHE A 256 10.40 13.43 -26.57
C PHE A 256 10.61 14.11 -25.20
N GLN A 257 9.63 14.93 -24.80
CA GLN A 257 9.66 15.79 -23.61
C GLN A 257 8.31 15.78 -22.88
N HIS A 258 8.30 15.36 -21.61
CA HIS A 258 7.19 15.50 -20.66
C HIS A 258 7.64 15.18 -19.23
N ASN A 259 6.79 15.37 -18.23
CA ASN A 259 7.01 14.89 -16.86
C ASN A 259 7.36 13.38 -16.74
N ARG A 260 8.00 13.02 -15.61
CA ARG A 260 8.46 11.65 -15.30
C ARG A 260 7.39 10.57 -15.44
N ASP A 261 6.16 10.82 -14.97
CA ASP A 261 5.08 9.83 -15.04
C ASP A 261 4.71 9.47 -16.49
N THR A 262 4.63 10.47 -17.37
CA THR A 262 4.43 10.25 -18.81
C THR A 262 5.66 9.59 -19.44
N GLY A 263 6.88 9.87 -18.97
CA GLY A 263 8.09 9.16 -19.38
C GLY A 263 8.01 7.65 -19.13
N ALA A 264 7.67 7.23 -17.89
CA ALA A 264 7.50 5.82 -17.54
C ALA A 264 6.38 5.15 -18.36
N GLN A 265 5.24 5.83 -18.51
CA GLN A 265 4.12 5.38 -19.34
C GLN A 265 4.50 5.18 -20.82
N LEU A 266 5.28 6.11 -21.39
CA LEU A 266 5.78 6.01 -22.76
C LEU A 266 6.83 4.91 -22.92
N PHE A 267 7.62 4.60 -21.90
CA PHE A 267 8.52 3.45 -21.92
C PHE A 267 7.76 2.12 -21.98
N THR A 268 6.66 1.95 -21.23
CA THR A 268 5.78 0.78 -21.38
C THR A 268 5.26 0.66 -22.82
N ALA A 269 4.78 1.77 -23.40
CA ALA A 269 4.29 1.80 -24.77
C ALA A 269 5.40 1.54 -25.81
N LEU A 270 6.65 1.89 -25.50
CA LEU A 270 7.81 1.62 -26.36
C LEU A 270 8.07 0.11 -26.49
N LEU A 271 8.02 -0.64 -25.38
CA LEU A 271 8.10 -2.10 -25.40
C LEU A 271 6.92 -2.74 -26.14
N ARG A 272 5.69 -2.23 -25.93
CA ARG A 272 4.50 -2.65 -26.72
C ARG A 272 4.68 -2.40 -28.22
N SER A 273 5.40 -1.34 -28.61
CA SER A 273 5.67 -1.04 -30.03
C SER A 273 6.58 -2.08 -30.69
N LEU A 274 7.40 -2.79 -29.91
CA LEU A 274 8.22 -3.92 -30.37
C LEU A 274 7.40 -5.22 -30.50
N GLY A 275 6.28 -5.33 -29.80
CA GLY A 275 5.40 -6.51 -29.76
C GLY A 275 5.38 -7.23 -28.41
N LEU A 276 6.10 -6.73 -27.41
CA LEU A 276 6.24 -7.35 -26.10
C LEU A 276 5.00 -7.16 -25.21
N GLU A 277 4.73 -8.10 -24.30
CA GLU A 277 3.74 -7.93 -23.24
C GLU A 277 4.33 -7.10 -22.09
N ALA A 278 4.22 -5.78 -22.22
CA ALA A 278 4.67 -4.82 -21.23
C ALA A 278 3.47 -4.17 -20.52
N ARG A 279 3.35 -4.43 -19.23
CA ARG A 279 2.28 -3.96 -18.35
C ARG A 279 2.68 -2.61 -17.75
N LEU A 280 1.76 -1.66 -17.77
CA LEU A 280 1.95 -0.39 -17.06
C LEU A 280 1.59 -0.63 -15.60
N VAL A 281 2.58 -0.59 -14.71
CA VAL A 281 2.34 -0.73 -13.28
C VAL A 281 2.09 0.65 -12.69
N TYR A 282 1.10 0.75 -11.79
CA TYR A 282 0.70 1.99 -11.13
C TYR A 282 0.49 1.77 -9.63
N SER A 283 1.35 2.39 -8.82
CA SER A 283 1.14 2.53 -7.37
C SER A 283 0.08 3.62 -7.13
N VAL A 284 -1.15 3.22 -6.82
CA VAL A 284 -2.30 4.11 -6.64
C VAL A 284 -2.10 4.98 -5.39
N PRO A 285 -1.99 6.31 -5.51
CA PRO A 285 -1.66 7.21 -4.40
C PRO A 285 -2.91 7.57 -3.61
N LEU A 286 -3.35 6.66 -2.75
CA LEU A 286 -4.42 6.91 -1.80
C LEU A 286 -3.91 7.71 -0.60
N LEU A 287 -4.73 8.62 -0.08
CA LEU A 287 -4.47 9.28 1.20
C LEU A 287 -4.91 8.37 2.36
N SER A 288 -4.13 8.32 3.44
CA SER A 288 -4.47 7.55 4.64
C SER A 288 -5.67 8.14 5.40
N THR A 289 -6.55 7.31 5.93
CA THR A 289 -7.72 7.70 6.74
C THR A 289 -7.38 7.95 8.22
N GLY A 290 -6.27 7.38 8.70
CA GLY A 290 -5.86 7.36 10.11
C GLY A 290 -5.28 8.67 10.66
N LYS A 291 -4.83 8.60 11.91
CA LYS A 291 -4.02 9.63 12.59
C LYS A 291 -2.53 9.21 12.58
N PRO A 292 -1.57 10.15 12.67
CA PRO A 292 -1.74 11.59 12.50
C PRO A 292 -2.10 11.94 11.04
N ILE A 293 -2.86 13.01 10.84
CA ILE A 293 -3.24 13.45 9.49
C ILE A 293 -2.03 14.13 8.85
N LYS A 294 -1.48 13.54 7.80
CA LYS A 294 -0.46 14.19 6.96
C LYS A 294 -1.12 15.30 6.13
N PHE A 295 -0.56 16.50 6.17
CA PHE A 295 -0.93 17.60 5.28
C PHE A 295 0.06 17.72 4.12
N GLN A 296 -0.43 18.09 2.95
CA GLN A 296 0.38 18.38 1.77
C GLN A 296 1.29 19.58 2.09
N PRO A 297 2.62 19.48 1.90
CA PRO A 297 3.52 20.61 2.10
C PRO A 297 3.26 21.70 1.05
N LYS A 298 3.51 22.96 1.41
CA LYS A 298 3.53 24.06 0.44
C LYS A 298 4.66 23.86 -0.56
N LEU A 299 4.38 24.19 -1.82
CA LEU A 299 5.34 24.10 -2.91
C LEU A 299 6.34 25.27 -2.88
N ASN A 300 7.63 24.96 -2.79
CA ASN A 300 8.67 25.92 -3.16
C ASN A 300 8.72 26.02 -4.70
N LYS A 301 8.09 27.07 -5.24
CA LYS A 301 7.87 27.24 -6.69
C LYS A 301 9.19 27.41 -7.45
N ASP A 302 10.25 27.92 -6.83
CA ASP A 302 11.54 28.14 -7.45
C ASP A 302 12.40 26.87 -7.48
N ILE A 303 12.38 26.07 -6.41
CA ILE A 303 12.93 24.70 -6.45
C ILE A 303 12.23 23.89 -7.55
N ILE A 304 10.91 23.97 -7.67
CA ILE A 304 10.13 23.22 -8.69
C ILE A 304 10.34 23.73 -10.12
N ARG A 305 10.74 25.00 -10.30
CA ARG A 305 11.14 25.55 -11.60
C ARG A 305 12.41 24.87 -12.12
N VAL A 306 13.39 24.62 -11.26
CA VAL A 306 14.67 23.97 -11.61
C VAL A 306 14.59 22.44 -11.52
N ASN A 307 14.11 21.91 -10.40
CA ASN A 307 14.04 20.49 -10.07
C ASN A 307 12.70 19.87 -10.51
N LYS A 308 12.75 18.97 -11.50
CA LYS A 308 11.57 18.21 -12.00
C LYS A 308 11.39 16.91 -11.23
N ASP A 309 10.90 17.05 -10.01
CA ASP A 309 10.47 15.96 -9.12
C ASP A 309 11.56 14.95 -8.72
N ASN A 310 12.84 15.35 -8.65
CA ASN A 310 13.87 14.49 -8.05
C ASN A 310 13.70 14.36 -6.51
N ASP A 311 12.79 15.14 -5.90
CA ASP A 311 12.36 14.97 -4.51
C ASP A 311 11.31 13.86 -4.33
N LEU A 312 10.69 13.37 -5.41
CA LEU A 312 9.83 12.18 -5.38
C LEU A 312 10.69 10.91 -5.51
N LEU A 313 11.22 10.46 -4.38
CA LEU A 313 12.21 9.37 -4.28
C LEU A 313 11.73 7.98 -4.77
N TYR A 314 10.43 7.81 -5.07
CA TYR A 314 9.85 6.57 -5.58
C TYR A 314 8.95 6.85 -6.80
N PRO A 315 8.81 5.92 -7.76
CA PRO A 315 7.92 6.08 -8.91
C PRO A 315 6.45 5.80 -8.54
N TYR A 316 5.51 6.54 -9.15
CA TYR A 316 4.12 6.09 -9.22
C TYR A 316 3.90 5.09 -10.35
N PHE A 317 4.63 5.23 -11.45
CA PHE A 317 4.51 4.38 -12.65
C PHE A 317 5.84 3.72 -12.99
N TRP A 318 5.79 2.43 -13.33
CA TRP A 318 6.91 1.66 -13.88
C TRP A 318 6.38 0.58 -14.82
N THR A 319 7.27 -0.27 -15.36
CA THR A 319 6.89 -1.32 -16.32
C THR A 319 7.12 -2.71 -15.75
N GLU A 320 6.20 -3.65 -15.99
CA GLU A 320 6.39 -5.08 -15.82
C GLU A 320 6.40 -5.71 -17.22
N LEU A 321 7.52 -6.27 -17.66
CA LEU A 321 7.63 -7.04 -18.90
C LEU A 321 7.50 -8.52 -18.57
N VAL A 322 6.46 -9.20 -19.05
CA VAL A 322 6.44 -10.68 -19.02
C VAL A 322 7.55 -11.17 -19.93
N ASN A 323 8.45 -12.04 -19.44
CA ASN A 323 9.61 -12.45 -20.23
C ASN A 323 9.13 -13.27 -21.46
N PRO A 324 9.45 -12.86 -22.70
CA PRO A 324 9.04 -13.60 -23.90
C PRO A 324 9.71 -14.97 -24.05
N LEU A 325 10.79 -15.25 -23.31
CA LEU A 325 11.44 -16.56 -23.23
C LEU A 325 10.76 -17.45 -22.19
N ASN A 326 10.52 -16.91 -20.98
CA ASN A 326 9.92 -17.64 -19.87
C ASN A 326 8.67 -16.95 -19.30
N GLN A 327 7.50 -17.53 -19.55
CA GLN A 327 6.21 -17.05 -19.03
C GLN A 327 6.09 -17.07 -17.50
N SER A 328 6.94 -17.82 -16.77
CA SER A 328 6.99 -17.82 -15.31
C SER A 328 7.81 -16.66 -14.72
N GLU A 329 8.33 -15.75 -15.53
CA GLU A 329 9.15 -14.61 -15.11
C GLU A 329 8.56 -13.26 -15.57
N VAL A 330 8.70 -12.25 -14.72
CA VAL A 330 8.42 -10.85 -15.02
C VAL A 330 9.66 -10.00 -14.72
N ILE A 331 10.04 -9.17 -15.69
CA ILE A 331 11.15 -8.23 -15.59
C ILE A 331 10.57 -6.86 -15.26
N VAL A 332 10.79 -6.40 -14.03
CA VAL A 332 10.37 -5.08 -13.55
C VAL A 332 11.39 -4.04 -14.01
N ILE A 333 10.92 -2.97 -14.66
CA ILE A 333 11.77 -1.95 -15.28
C ILE A 333 11.35 -0.56 -14.83
N GLU A 334 12.31 0.19 -14.28
CA GLU A 334 12.20 1.61 -13.93
C GLU A 334 13.14 2.44 -14.83
N THR A 335 12.73 3.65 -15.22
CA THR A 335 13.51 4.49 -16.14
C THR A 335 13.61 5.97 -15.74
N GLN A 336 12.87 6.45 -14.74
CA GLN A 336 12.68 7.88 -14.49
C GLN A 336 13.09 8.35 -13.10
N CYS A 337 13.05 7.47 -12.10
CA CYS A 337 13.20 7.77 -10.68
C CYS A 337 14.55 7.29 -10.13
N PHE A 338 14.88 6.02 -10.34
CA PHE A 338 16.08 5.43 -9.75
C PHE A 338 17.33 5.77 -10.59
N LEU A 339 18.47 5.93 -9.92
CA LEU A 339 19.75 6.28 -10.55
C LEU A 339 20.67 5.06 -10.66
N GLU A 340 20.52 4.14 -9.72
CA GLU A 340 21.23 2.89 -9.56
C GLU A 340 20.79 1.88 -10.64
N GLU A 341 21.73 1.27 -11.38
CA GLU A 341 21.37 0.34 -12.48
C GLU A 341 20.67 -0.93 -11.98
N GLU A 342 21.02 -1.38 -10.77
CA GLU A 342 20.39 -2.53 -10.08
C GLU A 342 18.89 -2.35 -9.85
N ARG A 343 18.42 -1.10 -9.69
CA ARG A 343 17.01 -0.77 -9.47
C ARG A 343 16.25 -0.49 -10.77
N GLN A 344 16.95 -0.34 -11.89
CA GLN A 344 16.35 -0.06 -13.19
C GLN A 344 15.85 -1.32 -13.90
N LEU A 345 16.37 -2.50 -13.57
CA LEU A 345 15.94 -3.79 -14.12
C LEU A 345 16.07 -4.90 -13.08
N ILE A 346 14.94 -5.39 -12.57
CA ILE A 346 14.86 -6.50 -11.60
C ILE A 346 14.11 -7.67 -12.23
N ARG A 347 14.68 -8.88 -12.15
CA ARG A 347 14.00 -10.13 -12.54
C ARG A 347 13.21 -10.68 -11.35
N LEU A 348 11.96 -11.09 -11.55
CA LEU A 348 11.15 -11.74 -10.52
C LEU A 348 10.35 -12.92 -11.09
N ASN A 349 10.17 -13.96 -10.29
CA ASN A 349 9.17 -15.00 -10.53
C ASN A 349 7.78 -14.37 -10.66
N ARG A 350 7.14 -14.59 -11.80
CA ARG A 350 5.75 -14.21 -12.05
C ARG A 350 4.80 -15.05 -11.20
N PHE A 351 5.07 -16.35 -11.16
CA PHE A 351 4.43 -17.40 -10.34
C PHE A 351 5.47 -18.49 -9.96
N ASP A 352 5.05 -19.48 -9.16
CA ASP A 352 5.82 -20.66 -8.71
C ASP A 352 7.22 -20.38 -8.10
N GLY A 353 7.43 -19.18 -7.57
CA GLY A 353 8.71 -18.73 -7.00
C GLY A 353 8.76 -18.72 -5.48
N LYS A 354 9.98 -18.74 -4.93
CA LYS A 354 10.26 -18.38 -3.52
C LYS A 354 9.99 -16.89 -3.29
N ILE A 355 9.76 -16.49 -2.04
CA ILE A 355 9.48 -15.09 -1.65
C ILE A 355 10.60 -14.16 -2.14
N GLU A 356 11.86 -14.52 -1.90
CA GLU A 356 13.05 -13.75 -2.29
C GLU A 356 13.07 -13.38 -3.78
N ASN A 357 12.62 -14.31 -4.64
CA ASN A 357 12.61 -14.13 -6.09
C ASN A 357 11.27 -13.60 -6.62
N SER A 358 10.21 -13.54 -5.80
CA SER A 358 8.85 -13.17 -6.25
C SER A 358 8.42 -11.78 -5.77
N TYR A 359 9.14 -11.20 -4.81
CA TYR A 359 8.84 -9.92 -4.17
C TYR A 359 10.04 -8.97 -4.24
N THR A 360 9.79 -7.68 -4.50
CA THR A 360 10.78 -6.61 -4.33
C THR A 360 10.27 -5.51 -3.42
N GLY A 361 11.01 -5.23 -2.34
CA GLY A 361 10.74 -4.10 -1.46
C GLY A 361 11.23 -2.75 -2.00
N GLN A 362 11.99 -2.73 -3.10
CA GLN A 362 12.70 -1.53 -3.58
C GLN A 362 11.76 -0.41 -4.07
N TYR A 363 10.53 -0.75 -4.48
CA TYR A 363 9.52 0.22 -4.90
C TYR A 363 8.63 0.70 -3.74
N TYR A 364 8.73 0.10 -2.55
CA TYR A 364 7.88 0.41 -1.41
C TYR A 364 8.40 1.67 -0.67
N PRO A 365 7.63 2.78 -0.57
CA PRO A 365 8.15 4.03 -0.03
C PRO A 365 8.53 3.96 1.47
N ALA A 366 9.83 3.87 1.75
CA ALA A 366 10.36 3.96 3.11
C ALA A 366 10.07 5.34 3.70
N GLN A 367 9.24 5.38 4.76
CA GLN A 367 8.78 6.63 5.36
C GLN A 367 9.93 7.37 6.05
N SER A 368 10.12 8.65 5.72
CA SER A 368 11.13 9.50 6.35
C SER A 368 10.72 10.98 6.28
N GLN A 369 11.53 11.88 6.86
CA GLN A 369 11.33 13.32 6.68
C GLN A 369 11.37 13.75 5.21
N LEU A 370 12.18 13.05 4.39
CA LEU A 370 12.35 13.30 2.95
C LEU A 370 11.33 12.53 2.09
N CYS A 371 10.72 11.45 2.59
CA CYS A 371 9.75 10.66 1.84
C CYS A 371 8.40 10.57 2.56
N GLN A 372 7.45 11.39 2.07
CA GLN A 372 6.06 11.41 2.56
C GLN A 372 5.11 10.54 1.72
N MET A 373 5.56 10.08 0.54
CA MET A 373 4.82 9.21 -0.39
C MET A 373 4.32 7.94 0.30
N SER A 374 3.22 7.36 -0.18
CA SER A 374 2.67 6.11 0.36
C SER A 374 2.17 5.19 -0.74
N MET A 375 2.19 3.88 -0.46
CA MET A 375 1.76 2.82 -1.37
C MET A 375 0.63 2.05 -0.69
N HIS A 376 -0.52 1.97 -1.37
CA HIS A 376 -1.72 1.30 -0.83
C HIS A 376 -2.21 0.17 -1.74
N TYR A 377 -2.18 0.35 -3.06
CA TYR A 377 -2.43 -0.69 -4.05
C TYR A 377 -1.49 -0.49 -5.24
N VAL A 378 -1.03 -1.58 -5.83
CA VAL A 378 -0.21 -1.57 -7.05
C VAL A 378 -0.93 -2.37 -8.12
N LEU A 379 -1.29 -1.71 -9.22
CA LEU A 379 -2.10 -2.28 -10.30
C LEU A 379 -1.28 -2.39 -11.59
N ALA A 380 -1.25 -3.57 -12.20
CA ALA A 380 -0.63 -3.80 -13.51
C ALA A 380 -1.69 -3.75 -14.61
N LEU A 381 -1.53 -2.85 -15.58
CA LEU A 381 -2.44 -2.68 -16.72
C LEU A 381 -1.80 -3.26 -17.99
N SER A 382 -2.38 -4.32 -18.53
CA SER A 382 -1.82 -5.12 -19.63
C SER A 382 -1.99 -4.48 -21.02
N ASN A 383 -1.39 -5.10 -22.04
CA ASN A 383 -1.58 -4.73 -23.44
C ASN A 383 -3.06 -4.75 -23.88
N ASN A 384 -3.87 -5.70 -23.37
CA ASN A 384 -5.29 -5.86 -23.69
C ASN A 384 -6.23 -5.00 -22.81
N ASN A 385 -5.67 -4.15 -21.95
CA ASN A 385 -6.35 -3.25 -21.02
C ASN A 385 -7.13 -3.96 -19.89
N ALA A 386 -6.75 -5.18 -19.53
CA ALA A 386 -7.08 -5.79 -18.23
C ALA A 386 -6.20 -5.21 -17.11
N ILE A 387 -6.69 -5.27 -15.87
CA ILE A 387 -6.04 -4.70 -14.68
C ILE A 387 -5.89 -5.79 -13.60
N ILE A 388 -4.67 -6.04 -13.13
CA ILE A 388 -4.37 -7.05 -12.09
C ILE A 388 -3.87 -6.32 -10.82
N ASP A 389 -4.34 -6.74 -9.64
CA ASP A 389 -3.75 -6.28 -8.36
C ASP A 389 -2.45 -7.06 -8.10
N VAL A 390 -1.32 -6.45 -8.44
CA VAL A 390 0.03 -7.00 -8.25
C VAL A 390 0.64 -6.54 -6.91
N SER A 391 -0.15 -5.98 -5.99
CA SER A 391 0.35 -5.47 -4.71
C SER A 391 1.24 -6.46 -3.95
N SER A 392 0.98 -7.78 -4.02
CA SER A 392 1.78 -8.81 -3.34
C SER A 392 3.26 -8.82 -3.77
N ARG A 393 3.55 -8.39 -5.00
CA ARG A 393 4.90 -8.32 -5.58
C ARG A 393 5.73 -7.17 -4.99
N TYR A 394 5.09 -6.17 -4.36
CA TYR A 394 5.72 -4.92 -3.89
C TYR A 394 5.42 -4.56 -2.43
N MET A 395 4.33 -5.08 -1.85
CA MET A 395 3.86 -4.79 -0.50
C MET A 395 3.89 -6.04 0.39
N LYS A 396 4.28 -5.85 1.66
CA LYS A 396 4.13 -6.86 2.72
C LYS A 396 2.80 -6.68 3.46
N ASP A 397 2.40 -7.71 4.22
CA ASP A 397 1.30 -7.64 5.19
C ASP A 397 -0.07 -7.29 4.60
N ILE A 398 -0.39 -7.84 3.42
CA ILE A 398 -1.68 -7.67 2.74
C ILE A 398 -2.50 -8.97 2.57
N SER A 399 -2.18 -10.01 3.34
CA SER A 399 -2.81 -11.33 3.29
C SER A 399 -4.35 -11.27 3.32
N TYR A 400 -4.91 -10.31 4.07
CA TYR A 400 -6.36 -10.09 4.23
C TYR A 400 -7.12 -9.92 2.91
N ARG A 401 -6.47 -9.39 1.86
CA ARG A 401 -7.08 -9.23 0.52
C ARG A 401 -7.40 -10.57 -0.14
N TRP A 402 -6.68 -11.62 0.25
CA TRP A 402 -6.69 -12.95 -0.35
C TRP A 402 -7.40 -14.02 0.49
N PHE A 403 -8.02 -13.62 1.61
CA PHE A 403 -8.76 -14.50 2.52
C PHE A 403 -10.09 -15.01 1.95
N GLY A 404 -10.61 -14.43 0.86
CA GLY A 404 -11.94 -14.72 0.30
C GLY A 404 -13.10 -14.14 1.13
N LYS A 405 -12.99 -14.15 2.45
CA LYS A 405 -13.89 -13.53 3.43
C LYS A 405 -13.24 -12.26 3.99
N LEU A 406 -13.81 -11.08 3.68
CA LEU A 406 -13.32 -9.78 4.16
C LEU A 406 -14.08 -9.33 5.42
N ASP A 407 -13.38 -8.75 6.41
CA ASP A 407 -14.03 -8.15 7.58
C ASP A 407 -14.54 -6.74 7.27
N LEU A 408 -15.79 -6.65 6.82
CA LEU A 408 -16.46 -5.39 6.45
C LEU A 408 -16.73 -4.45 7.64
N ARG A 409 -16.48 -4.88 8.88
CA ARG A 409 -16.48 -4.00 10.06
C ARG A 409 -15.20 -3.14 10.15
N THR A 410 -14.20 -3.41 9.32
CA THR A 410 -12.93 -2.65 9.24
C THR A 410 -12.93 -1.69 8.04
N GLU A 411 -12.13 -0.62 8.10
CA GLU A 411 -11.84 0.20 6.90
C GLU A 411 -11.15 -0.62 5.81
N SER A 412 -10.11 -1.38 6.17
CA SER A 412 -9.32 -2.18 5.22
C SER A 412 -10.15 -3.21 4.46
N GLY A 413 -11.08 -3.90 5.13
CA GLY A 413 -11.99 -4.87 4.49
C GLY A 413 -12.99 -4.22 3.54
N ARG A 414 -13.56 -3.06 3.92
CA ARG A 414 -14.45 -2.27 3.03
C ARG A 414 -13.70 -1.73 1.82
N LEU A 415 -12.46 -1.25 2.02
CA LEU A 415 -11.60 -0.74 0.94
C LEU A 415 -11.17 -1.85 -0.03
N ALA A 416 -10.87 -3.05 0.48
CA ALA A 416 -10.57 -4.22 -0.34
C ALA A 416 -11.79 -4.69 -1.14
N LEU A 417 -12.99 -4.69 -0.54
CA LEU A 417 -14.23 -5.00 -1.26
C LEU A 417 -14.49 -4.00 -2.39
N LEU A 418 -14.29 -2.70 -2.13
CA LEU A 418 -14.40 -1.66 -3.17
C LEU A 418 -13.39 -1.91 -4.30
N MET A 419 -12.11 -2.15 -3.99
CA MET A 419 -11.09 -2.44 -5.00
C MET A 419 -11.44 -3.67 -5.84
N GLN A 420 -11.79 -4.80 -5.21
CA GLN A 420 -12.19 -6.03 -5.90
C GLN A 420 -13.44 -5.83 -6.78
N SER A 421 -14.40 -5.00 -6.33
CA SER A 421 -15.60 -4.67 -7.10
C SER A 421 -15.28 -3.82 -8.32
N VAL A 422 -14.44 -2.78 -8.16
CA VAL A 422 -14.00 -1.93 -9.28
C VAL A 422 -13.21 -2.75 -10.29
N LEU A 423 -12.24 -3.57 -9.86
CA LEU A 423 -11.47 -4.44 -10.76
C LEU A 423 -12.38 -5.42 -11.52
N ARG A 424 -13.37 -6.03 -10.85
CA ARG A 424 -14.37 -6.91 -11.51
C ARG A 424 -15.17 -6.18 -12.59
N ILE A 425 -15.57 -4.94 -12.35
CA ILE A 425 -16.31 -4.11 -13.34
C ILE A 425 -15.37 -3.71 -14.50
N MET A 426 -14.16 -3.25 -14.20
CA MET A 426 -13.17 -2.82 -15.20
C MET A 426 -12.67 -3.96 -16.09
N ASN A 427 -12.69 -5.20 -15.57
CA ASN A 427 -12.30 -6.41 -16.29
C ASN A 427 -13.49 -7.26 -16.79
N LYS A 428 -14.74 -6.76 -16.75
CA LYS A 428 -15.94 -7.53 -17.13
C LYS A 428 -15.77 -8.22 -18.50
N ASP A 429 -15.24 -7.48 -19.47
CA ASP A 429 -15.05 -7.94 -20.85
C ASP A 429 -13.59 -8.41 -21.10
N LYS A 430 -12.98 -9.07 -20.11
CA LYS A 430 -11.59 -9.57 -20.14
C LYS A 430 -11.52 -11.05 -19.78
N THR A 431 -10.89 -11.83 -20.64
CA THR A 431 -10.52 -13.22 -20.39
C THR A 431 -9.14 -13.31 -19.75
N TYR A 432 -9.02 -14.02 -18.64
CA TYR A 432 -7.74 -14.38 -18.03
C TYR A 432 -7.16 -15.61 -18.74
N THR A 433 -5.86 -15.60 -19.06
CA THR A 433 -5.15 -16.78 -19.59
C THR A 433 -4.77 -17.74 -18.47
N ARG A 434 -4.35 -18.97 -18.83
CA ARG A 434 -3.75 -19.93 -17.87
C ARG A 434 -2.64 -19.28 -17.03
N TYR A 435 -1.76 -18.50 -17.64
CA TYR A 435 -0.64 -17.86 -16.96
C TYR A 435 -1.06 -16.68 -16.07
N ASP A 436 -2.17 -16.00 -16.38
CA ASP A 436 -2.72 -14.95 -15.51
C ASP A 436 -3.37 -15.56 -14.26
N ASN A 437 -4.01 -16.73 -14.38
CA ASN A 437 -4.53 -17.48 -13.23
C ASN A 437 -3.39 -17.99 -12.34
N LEU A 438 -2.35 -18.61 -12.92
CA LEU A 438 -1.15 -19.02 -12.18
C LEU A 438 -0.47 -17.83 -11.47
N GLU A 439 -0.45 -16.65 -12.09
CA GLU A 439 0.04 -15.43 -11.45
C GLU A 439 -0.86 -14.95 -10.30
N LEU A 440 -2.19 -15.04 -10.43
CA LEU A 440 -3.10 -14.71 -9.32
C LEU A 440 -2.90 -15.65 -8.13
N ASP A 441 -2.70 -16.95 -8.37
CA ASP A 441 -2.39 -17.92 -7.31
C ASP A 441 -0.97 -17.73 -6.73
N GLY A 442 0.02 -17.36 -7.56
CA GLY A 442 1.35 -16.97 -7.10
C GLY A 442 1.35 -15.71 -6.23
N LEU A 443 0.63 -14.66 -6.64
CA LEU A 443 0.44 -13.42 -5.87
C LEU A 443 -0.35 -13.67 -4.57
N ARG A 444 -1.27 -14.63 -4.58
CA ARG A 444 -1.99 -15.11 -3.40
C ARG A 444 -1.06 -15.82 -2.42
N ALA A 445 -0.29 -16.80 -2.89
CA ALA A 445 0.70 -17.51 -2.07
C ALA A 445 1.72 -16.53 -1.47
N LEU A 446 2.25 -15.61 -2.29
CA LEU A 446 3.20 -14.59 -1.86
C LEU A 446 2.62 -13.70 -0.74
N ALA A 447 1.38 -13.23 -0.85
CA ALA A 447 0.72 -12.47 0.21
C ALA A 447 0.39 -13.31 1.46
N MET A 448 0.20 -14.63 1.31
CA MET A 448 -0.02 -15.55 2.43
C MET A 448 1.25 -15.91 3.21
N HIS A 449 2.45 -15.59 2.70
CA HIS A 449 3.74 -15.80 3.39
C HIS A 449 4.53 -14.52 3.70
N ASN A 450 4.39 -13.45 2.91
CA ASN A 450 5.15 -12.20 3.04
C ASN A 450 4.42 -11.18 3.95
N TYR A 451 4.33 -11.49 5.24
CA TYR A 451 3.62 -10.72 6.26
C TYR A 451 4.51 -10.31 7.44
N ILE A 452 4.03 -9.41 8.30
CA ILE A 452 4.73 -8.98 9.52
C ILE A 452 3.79 -9.13 10.71
N ILE A 453 4.05 -10.12 11.56
CA ILE A 453 3.22 -10.36 12.75
C ILE A 453 3.41 -9.19 13.76
N PRO A 454 2.34 -8.48 14.17
CA PRO A 454 2.43 -7.41 15.16
C PRO A 454 2.91 -7.91 16.53
N LYS A 455 3.70 -7.10 17.24
CA LYS A 455 4.22 -7.43 18.59
C LYS A 455 3.41 -6.83 19.74
N THR A 456 2.77 -5.67 19.54
CA THR A 456 1.98 -5.01 20.59
C THR A 456 0.50 -5.37 20.50
N PHE A 457 -0.20 -5.40 21.64
CA PHE A 457 -1.64 -5.68 21.70
C PHE A 457 -2.46 -4.73 20.80
N SER A 458 -2.15 -3.43 20.83
CA SER A 458 -2.83 -2.42 20.01
C SER A 458 -2.65 -2.67 18.50
N ALA A 459 -1.43 -2.99 18.06
CA ALA A 459 -1.16 -3.29 16.65
C ALA A 459 -1.77 -4.63 16.22
N MET A 460 -1.81 -5.65 17.10
CA MET A 460 -2.49 -6.92 16.83
C MET A 460 -4.01 -6.72 16.66
N LYS A 461 -4.65 -5.99 17.59
CA LYS A 461 -6.08 -5.64 17.52
C LYS A 461 -6.42 -4.90 16.22
N LYS A 462 -5.59 -3.94 15.82
CA LYS A 462 -5.77 -3.13 14.59
C LYS A 462 -5.32 -3.83 13.29
N SER A 463 -4.62 -4.97 13.35
CA SER A 463 -4.17 -5.70 12.16
C SER A 463 -5.35 -6.28 11.36
N PRO A 464 -5.38 -6.18 10.01
CA PRO A 464 -6.37 -6.86 9.18
C PRO A 464 -6.04 -8.34 8.96
N ASN A 465 -4.77 -8.74 9.13
CA ASN A 465 -4.30 -10.10 8.84
C ASN A 465 -4.47 -11.05 10.03
N PHE A 466 -4.12 -10.60 11.23
CA PHE A 466 -3.89 -11.46 12.39
C PHE A 466 -4.80 -11.18 13.58
N VAL A 467 -4.96 -12.20 14.42
CA VAL A 467 -5.62 -12.14 15.72
C VAL A 467 -4.97 -13.13 16.69
N THR A 468 -5.06 -12.84 17.98
CA THR A 468 -4.72 -13.72 19.11
C THR A 468 -5.94 -13.91 20.00
N PRO A 469 -6.00 -14.94 20.87
CA PRO A 469 -7.12 -15.12 21.80
C PRO A 469 -7.48 -13.87 22.62
N SER A 470 -6.48 -13.09 23.09
CA SER A 470 -6.72 -11.84 23.83
C SER A 470 -7.28 -10.69 22.97
N THR A 471 -7.15 -10.73 21.64
CA THR A 471 -7.56 -9.65 20.72
C THR A 471 -8.84 -9.93 19.92
N LEU A 472 -9.48 -11.09 20.15
CA LEU A 472 -10.81 -11.41 19.62
C LEU A 472 -11.88 -10.45 20.18
N ARG A 473 -12.88 -10.11 19.36
CA ARG A 473 -14.09 -9.43 19.85
C ARG A 473 -14.95 -10.39 20.69
N TYR A 474 -15.88 -9.82 21.47
CA TYR A 474 -16.74 -10.61 22.38
C TYR A 474 -17.45 -11.76 21.65
N ASN A 475 -17.94 -11.54 20.43
CA ASN A 475 -18.63 -12.54 19.61
C ASN A 475 -17.75 -13.32 18.61
N GLU A 476 -16.42 -13.29 18.76
CA GLU A 476 -15.49 -13.99 17.86
C GLU A 476 -14.88 -15.25 18.49
N VAL A 477 -14.63 -16.25 17.66
CA VAL A 477 -14.03 -17.55 18.01
C VAL A 477 -13.09 -17.99 16.88
N ILE A 478 -11.99 -18.66 17.20
CA ILE A 478 -11.14 -19.31 16.20
C ILE A 478 -11.80 -20.64 15.80
N THR A 479 -11.80 -20.96 14.50
CA THR A 479 -12.28 -22.27 14.01
C THR A 479 -11.51 -23.41 14.71
N PRO A 480 -12.19 -24.40 15.33
CA PRO A 480 -11.52 -25.54 15.97
C PRO A 480 -10.59 -26.31 15.02
N GLY A 481 -9.54 -26.93 15.57
CA GLY A 481 -8.58 -27.74 14.80
C GLY A 481 -7.59 -26.94 13.94
N ILE A 482 -7.70 -25.61 13.85
CA ILE A 482 -6.76 -24.79 13.08
C ILE A 482 -5.43 -24.60 13.83
N GLU A 483 -4.31 -24.84 13.14
CA GLU A 483 -2.97 -24.58 13.66
C GLU A 483 -2.64 -23.06 13.71
N PRO A 484 -1.88 -22.61 14.74
CA PRO A 484 -1.44 -21.22 14.84
C PRO A 484 -0.24 -20.93 13.94
N VAL A 485 -0.30 -19.80 13.23
CA VAL A 485 0.76 -19.30 12.32
C VAL A 485 2.08 -19.08 13.05
N LYS A 486 2.02 -18.64 14.32
CA LYS A 486 3.15 -18.52 15.24
C LYS A 486 2.64 -18.44 16.68
N ARG A 487 3.49 -18.70 17.66
CA ARG A 487 3.26 -18.28 19.06
C ARG A 487 4.18 -17.11 19.40
N ILE A 488 3.62 -16.01 19.90
CA ILE A 488 4.36 -14.78 20.25
C ILE A 488 4.02 -14.35 21.67
N LYS A 489 4.92 -13.60 22.33
CA LYS A 489 4.54 -12.77 23.47
C LYS A 489 4.02 -11.44 22.93
N LEU A 490 2.91 -10.92 23.46
CA LEU A 490 2.45 -9.57 23.17
C LEU A 490 3.05 -8.58 24.17
N ASP A 491 3.58 -7.46 23.68
CA ASP A 491 4.08 -6.37 24.53
C ASP A 491 2.91 -5.78 25.32
N GLY A 492 3.07 -5.70 26.65
CA GLY A 492 2.04 -5.27 27.60
C GLY A 492 1.18 -6.41 28.19
N ASN A 493 1.22 -7.64 27.64
CA ASN A 493 0.61 -8.81 28.29
C ASN A 493 1.68 -9.64 29.03
N GLY A 494 1.24 -10.62 29.84
CA GLY A 494 2.06 -11.42 30.75
C GLY A 494 3.18 -12.26 30.10
N ARG A 495 3.88 -13.08 30.90
CA ARG A 495 5.05 -13.88 30.45
C ARG A 495 4.73 -14.92 29.36
N THR A 496 3.47 -15.26 29.14
CA THR A 496 2.99 -16.36 28.28
C THR A 496 3.05 -16.03 26.78
N LYS A 497 3.33 -17.03 25.92
CA LYS A 497 3.25 -16.90 24.46
C LYS A 497 1.85 -17.27 23.94
N GLU A 498 1.11 -16.29 23.43
CA GLU A 498 -0.19 -16.48 22.78
C GLU A 498 -0.05 -17.04 21.36
N PRO A 499 -0.97 -17.91 20.90
CA PRO A 499 -1.06 -18.31 19.49
C PRO A 499 -1.64 -17.20 18.61
N VAL A 500 -1.08 -17.04 17.41
CA VAL A 500 -1.51 -16.08 16.38
C VAL A 500 -2.18 -16.83 15.24
N TYR A 501 -3.37 -16.38 14.83
CA TYR A 501 -4.13 -16.96 13.73
C TYR A 501 -4.41 -15.92 12.65
N PHE A 502 -4.55 -16.36 11.39
CA PHE A 502 -5.10 -15.50 10.33
C PHE A 502 -6.59 -15.23 10.57
N LYS A 503 -7.03 -13.97 10.39
CA LYS A 503 -8.44 -13.58 10.56
C LYS A 503 -9.42 -14.30 9.61
N LYS A 504 -8.95 -14.97 8.54
CA LYS A 504 -9.77 -15.88 7.72
C LYS A 504 -10.39 -17.03 8.52
N TYR A 505 -9.73 -17.48 9.58
CA TYR A 505 -10.18 -18.58 10.46
C TYR A 505 -11.06 -18.09 11.63
N VAL A 506 -11.46 -16.81 11.66
CA VAL A 506 -12.37 -16.28 12.67
C VAL A 506 -13.82 -16.55 12.28
N MET A 507 -14.50 -17.29 13.15
CA MET A 507 -15.96 -17.39 13.17
C MET A 507 -16.52 -16.21 13.96
N VAL A 508 -17.60 -15.62 13.44
CA VAL A 508 -18.36 -14.57 14.12
C VAL A 508 -19.68 -15.19 14.53
N GLY A 509 -19.90 -15.28 15.84
CA GLY A 509 -21.16 -15.73 16.41
C GLY A 509 -22.19 -14.59 16.44
N LYS A 510 -23.46 -14.96 16.35
CA LYS A 510 -24.60 -14.07 16.52
C LYS A 510 -25.66 -14.76 17.38
N SER A 511 -26.38 -13.98 18.18
CA SER A 511 -27.52 -14.49 18.95
C SER A 511 -28.72 -14.78 18.04
N ASP A 512 -29.70 -15.54 18.53
CA ASP A 512 -30.97 -15.77 17.81
C ASP A 512 -31.64 -14.46 17.37
N LYS A 513 -31.76 -13.47 18.27
CA LYS A 513 -32.30 -12.13 17.93
C LYS A 513 -31.48 -11.45 16.81
N GLN A 514 -30.16 -11.57 16.85
CA GLN A 514 -29.32 -11.03 15.78
C GLN A 514 -29.52 -11.77 14.45
N TRP A 515 -29.63 -13.11 14.44
CA TRP A 515 -29.92 -13.87 13.22
C TRP A 515 -31.30 -13.53 12.63
N LYS A 516 -32.32 -13.35 13.48
CA LYS A 516 -33.66 -12.92 13.06
C LYS A 516 -33.66 -11.56 12.36
N PHE A 517 -32.81 -10.62 12.78
CA PHE A 517 -32.61 -9.35 12.05
C PHE A 517 -31.93 -9.51 10.67
N PHE A 518 -31.22 -10.62 10.41
CA PHE A 518 -30.70 -10.96 9.08
C PHE A 518 -31.68 -11.85 8.27
N GLY A 519 -32.93 -11.99 8.71
CA GLY A 519 -33.92 -12.86 8.07
C GLY A 519 -33.54 -14.34 8.14
N ARG A 520 -33.07 -14.80 9.32
CA ARG A 520 -32.61 -16.17 9.55
C ARG A 520 -33.06 -16.70 10.92
N SER A 521 -33.21 -18.02 11.00
CA SER A 521 -33.45 -18.77 12.24
C SER A 521 -32.27 -19.68 12.57
N ILE A 522 -32.05 -20.02 13.84
CA ILE A 522 -31.12 -21.09 14.22
C ILE A 522 -31.80 -22.43 13.99
N LYS A 523 -31.10 -23.37 13.33
CA LYS A 523 -31.54 -24.76 13.14
C LYS A 523 -31.84 -25.41 14.49
N LEU A 524 -32.97 -26.12 14.61
CA LEU A 524 -33.37 -26.83 15.84
C LEU A 524 -32.25 -27.73 16.40
N GLU A 525 -31.54 -28.45 15.53
CA GLU A 525 -30.44 -29.35 15.89
C GLU A 525 -29.18 -28.65 16.43
N GLU A 526 -29.08 -27.31 16.32
CA GLU A 526 -27.94 -26.48 16.71
C GLU A 526 -28.24 -25.50 17.86
N VAL A 527 -29.50 -25.41 18.35
CA VAL A 527 -29.91 -24.46 19.40
C VAL A 527 -29.13 -24.66 20.70
N ASP A 528 -28.82 -25.91 21.04
CA ASP A 528 -28.02 -26.30 22.21
C ASP A 528 -26.52 -26.48 21.92
N LYS A 529 -26.06 -26.11 20.70
CA LYS A 529 -24.64 -26.17 20.28
C LYS A 529 -24.06 -24.78 19.95
N PRO A 530 -24.10 -23.81 20.90
CA PRO A 530 -23.54 -22.49 20.64
C PRO A 530 -22.03 -22.56 20.41
N ILE A 531 -21.52 -21.84 19.41
CA ILE A 531 -20.06 -21.71 19.19
C ILE A 531 -19.39 -20.86 20.27
N LYS A 532 -20.18 -20.09 21.03
CA LYS A 532 -19.74 -19.32 22.20
C LYS A 532 -20.91 -19.01 23.13
N LEU A 533 -20.65 -19.04 24.44
CA LEU A 533 -21.49 -18.40 25.46
C LEU A 533 -20.87 -17.05 25.84
N THR A 534 -21.69 -16.01 25.98
CA THR A 534 -21.25 -14.67 26.41
C THR A 534 -22.31 -14.01 27.27
N LYS A 535 -21.94 -13.44 28.43
CA LYS A 535 -22.88 -12.63 29.22
C LYS A 535 -23.40 -11.43 28.42
N ALA A 536 -24.69 -11.13 28.56
CA ALA A 536 -25.36 -10.02 27.90
C ALA A 536 -24.74 -8.66 28.31
N THR A 537 -24.65 -7.72 27.37
CA THR A 537 -24.13 -6.36 27.62
C THR A 537 -25.24 -5.31 27.49
N PRO A 538 -26.10 -5.13 28.51
CA PRO A 538 -27.30 -4.30 28.40
C PRO A 538 -27.00 -2.80 28.24
N ARG A 539 -27.52 -2.19 27.16
CA ARG A 539 -27.37 -0.75 26.90
C ARG A 539 -28.54 0.09 27.45
N THR A 540 -29.79 -0.34 27.22
CA THR A 540 -30.99 0.37 27.71
C THR A 540 -31.15 0.24 29.23
N ILE A 541 -31.85 1.21 29.86
CA ILE A 541 -32.14 1.17 31.31
C ILE A 541 -32.98 -0.06 31.67
N TYR A 542 -33.96 -0.42 30.84
CA TYR A 542 -34.76 -1.64 31.03
C TYR A 542 -33.90 -2.91 31.01
N ASN A 543 -33.07 -3.10 29.98
CA ASN A 543 -32.20 -4.28 29.90
C ASN A 543 -31.19 -4.33 31.06
N LYS A 544 -30.75 -3.18 31.59
CA LYS A 544 -29.88 -3.11 32.79
C LYS A 544 -30.61 -3.53 34.06
N ARG A 545 -31.88 -3.13 34.23
CA ARG A 545 -32.73 -3.62 35.35
C ARG A 545 -32.91 -5.12 35.28
N VAL A 546 -33.30 -5.66 34.12
CA VAL A 546 -33.47 -7.10 33.89
C VAL A 546 -32.15 -7.86 34.11
N PHE A 547 -31.02 -7.35 33.60
CA PHE A 547 -29.71 -7.98 33.83
C PHE A 547 -29.33 -8.01 35.31
N ASN A 548 -29.52 -6.91 36.04
CA ASN A 548 -29.23 -6.86 37.48
C ASN A 548 -30.15 -7.78 38.29
N GLN A 549 -31.45 -7.83 37.93
CA GLN A 549 -32.41 -8.76 38.51
C GLN A 549 -31.98 -10.21 38.28
N ASN A 550 -31.59 -10.56 37.05
CA ASN A 550 -31.02 -11.88 36.72
C ASN A 550 -29.73 -12.16 37.52
N GLN A 551 -28.82 -11.20 37.71
CA GLN A 551 -27.60 -11.42 38.53
C GLN A 551 -27.93 -11.76 40.00
N ILE A 552 -29.10 -11.35 40.51
CA ILE A 552 -29.53 -11.65 41.88
C ILE A 552 -30.25 -13.01 41.93
N TYR A 553 -31.19 -13.28 41.02
CA TYR A 553 -32.10 -14.43 41.12
C TYR A 553 -31.70 -15.64 40.26
N ASN A 554 -31.12 -15.44 39.07
CA ASN A 554 -30.64 -16.51 38.20
C ASN A 554 -29.59 -15.98 37.19
N PRO A 555 -28.28 -16.05 37.51
CA PRO A 555 -27.23 -15.49 36.67
C PRO A 555 -27.08 -16.14 35.29
N GLU A 556 -27.66 -17.32 35.05
CA GLU A 556 -27.63 -18.03 33.77
C GLU A 556 -28.57 -17.40 32.72
N LEU A 557 -29.65 -16.74 33.16
CA LEU A 557 -30.54 -15.97 32.28
C LEU A 557 -29.85 -14.77 31.60
N ASN A 558 -28.62 -14.45 32.03
CA ASN A 558 -27.77 -13.45 31.39
C ASN A 558 -26.81 -14.05 30.35
N ASP A 559 -26.75 -15.36 30.12
CA ASP A 559 -25.90 -15.96 29.09
C ASP A 559 -26.57 -15.95 27.70
N VAL A 560 -25.91 -15.26 26.77
CA VAL A 560 -26.29 -15.22 25.37
C VAL A 560 -25.58 -16.35 24.63
N ARG A 561 -26.37 -17.31 24.14
CA ARG A 561 -25.94 -18.33 23.18
C ARG A 561 -25.65 -17.68 21.82
N LEU A 562 -24.44 -17.85 21.30
CA LEU A 562 -24.04 -17.36 19.98
C LEU A 562 -23.85 -18.52 19.00
N ALA A 563 -24.62 -18.51 17.91
CA ALA A 563 -24.55 -19.49 16.83
C ALA A 563 -23.74 -18.94 15.63
N GLY A 564 -23.01 -19.82 14.94
CA GLY A 564 -22.29 -19.50 13.72
C GLY A 564 -23.15 -19.56 12.46
N LEU A 565 -22.65 -19.03 11.34
CA LEU A 565 -23.40 -18.94 10.07
C LEU A 565 -23.90 -20.30 9.54
N ALA A 566 -23.20 -21.39 9.80
CA ALA A 566 -23.61 -22.74 9.38
C ALA A 566 -24.83 -23.28 10.14
N ALA A 567 -25.07 -22.78 11.35
CA ALA A 567 -26.24 -23.12 12.18
C ALA A 567 -27.47 -22.25 11.87
N ALA A 568 -27.34 -21.26 10.98
CA ALA A 568 -28.40 -20.27 10.68
C ALA A 568 -29.02 -20.50 9.29
N GLN A 569 -30.23 -21.03 9.25
CA GLN A 569 -31.05 -21.21 8.05
C GLN A 569 -31.89 -19.96 7.75
N TYR A 570 -32.45 -19.87 6.55
CA TYR A 570 -33.48 -18.86 6.22
C TYR A 570 -34.82 -19.30 6.82
#